data_AF-X1ERZ0-F1
#
_entry.id   AF-X1ERZ0-F1
#
_cell.length_a   1.000
_cell.length_b   1.000
_cell.length_c   1.000
_cell.angle_alpha   90.00
_cell.angle_beta   90.00
_cell.angle_gamma   90.00
#
_symmetry.space_group_name_H-M   'P 1'
#
loop_
_entity.id
_entity.type
_entity.pdbx_description
1 polymer ?
#
loop_
_entity_poly.entity_id
_entity_poly.type
_entity_poly.pdbx_seq_one_letter_code
_entity_poly.pdbx_strand_id
1 'polypeptide(L)'
;MRKPLVFILIVILIFLLIGIYEHDKIDEIDDYIDEIDDYIEKRQNMVVSQLQSRDIIDSKVLQAMLTVPRHQFVDPRIRESAYNDYPLSIGEGQTISQPYIVALM
;
A
#
# COMPACT_ATOMS: atom_id res chain seq x y z
N MET A 1 -30.83 47.25 3.42
CA MET A 1 -29.44 47.15 3.95
C MET A 1 -29.05 45.75 4.48
N ARG A 2 -29.60 44.62 3.96
CA ARG A 2 -29.26 43.25 4.45
C ARG A 2 -28.33 42.42 3.53
N LYS A 3 -27.92 42.95 2.37
CA LYS A 3 -27.07 42.25 1.39
C LYS A 3 -25.63 41.92 1.86
N PRO A 4 -24.94 42.70 2.73
CA PRO A 4 -23.55 42.39 3.07
C PRO A 4 -23.43 41.18 4.01
N LEU A 5 -24.42 40.94 4.88
CA LEU A 5 -24.40 39.82 5.83
C LEU A 5 -24.49 38.46 5.11
N VAL A 6 -25.33 38.37 4.07
CA VAL A 6 -25.48 37.14 3.27
C VAL A 6 -24.20 36.85 2.49
N PHE A 7 -23.54 37.88 1.96
CA PHE A 7 -22.27 37.72 1.25
C PHE A 7 -21.15 37.22 2.19
N ILE A 8 -21.04 37.80 3.38
CA ILE A 8 -20.07 37.36 4.40
C ILE A 8 -20.33 35.90 4.80
N LEU A 9 -21.60 35.51 4.99
CA LEU A 9 -21.96 34.14 5.34
C LEU A 9 -21.57 33.15 4.23
N ILE A 10 -21.79 33.51 2.95
CA ILE A 10 -21.41 32.68 1.79
C ILE A 10 -19.89 32.52 1.72
N VAL A 11 -19.13 33.60 1.91
CA VAL A 11 -17.66 33.55 1.91
C VAL A 11 -17.16 32.65 3.03
N ILE A 12 -17.70 32.79 4.25
CA ILE A 12 -17.35 31.91 5.38
C ILE A 12 -17.68 30.46 5.06
N LEU A 13 -18.86 30.18 4.50
CA LEU A 13 -19.27 28.82 4.12
C LEU A 13 -18.32 28.23 3.06
N ILE A 14 -17.88 29.01 2.08
CA ILE A 14 -16.91 28.57 1.06
C ILE A 14 -15.57 28.21 1.71
N PHE A 15 -15.03 29.07 2.59
CA PHE A 15 -13.78 28.77 3.30
C PHE A 15 -13.91 27.54 4.19
N LEU A 16 -15.07 27.35 4.84
CA LEU A 16 -15.34 26.18 5.68
C LEU A 16 -15.39 24.90 4.83
N LEU A 17 -16.05 24.94 3.67
CA LEU A 17 -16.11 23.81 2.73
C LEU A 17 -14.73 23.50 2.12
N ILE A 18 -13.93 24.51 1.77
CA ILE A 18 -12.55 24.33 1.29
C ILE A 18 -11.70 23.68 2.38
N GLY A 19 -11.78 24.17 3.62
CA GLY A 19 -11.01 23.63 4.74
C GLY A 19 -11.34 22.16 5.05
N ILE A 20 -12.63 21.78 4.99
CA ILE A 20 -13.04 20.37 5.14
C ILE A 20 -12.47 19.51 4.00
N TYR A 21 -12.61 19.96 2.75
CA TYR A 21 -12.11 19.22 1.60
C TYR A 21 -10.59 19.04 1.61
N GLU A 22 -9.84 20.06 2.04
CA GLU A 22 -8.39 19.97 2.17
C GLU A 22 -7.97 19.04 3.33
N HIS A 23 -8.68 19.07 4.45
CA HIS A 23 -8.40 18.17 5.58
C HIS A 23 -8.62 16.70 5.21
N ASP A 24 -9.77 16.36 4.63
CA ASP A 24 -10.08 14.98 4.21
C ASP A 24 -9.03 14.45 3.22
N LYS A 25 -8.51 15.32 2.33
CA LYS A 25 -7.45 14.97 1.39
C LYS A 25 -6.09 14.74 2.07
N ILE A 26 -5.77 15.47 3.12
CA ILE A 26 -4.51 15.30 3.85
C ILE A 26 -4.55 13.97 4.59
N ASP A 27 -5.66 13.66 5.26
CA ASP A 27 -5.83 12.38 5.97
C ASP A 27 -5.72 11.19 5.00
N GLU A 28 -6.34 11.27 3.81
CA GLU A 28 -6.23 10.23 2.77
C GLU A 28 -4.78 10.03 2.27
N ILE A 29 -4.01 11.12 2.18
CA ILE A 29 -2.61 11.07 1.76
C ILE A 29 -1.75 10.44 2.87
N ASP A 30 -1.96 10.83 4.12
CA ASP A 30 -1.20 10.30 5.25
C ASP A 30 -1.47 8.80 5.43
N ASP A 31 -2.74 8.36 5.36
CA ASP A 31 -3.11 6.95 5.38
C ASP A 31 -2.47 6.16 4.23
N TYR A 32 -2.41 6.74 3.03
CA TYR A 32 -1.78 6.12 1.86
C TYR A 32 -0.25 6.01 2.02
N ILE A 33 0.39 7.00 2.63
CA ILE A 33 1.82 6.99 2.92
C ILE A 33 2.14 5.90 3.95
N ASP A 34 1.35 5.82 5.02
CA ASP A 34 1.52 4.79 6.06
C ASP A 34 1.34 3.37 5.47
N GLU A 35 0.36 3.17 4.58
CA GLU A 35 0.17 1.88 3.89
C GLU A 35 1.39 1.52 3.00
N ILE A 36 1.96 2.51 2.29
CA ILE A 36 3.18 2.29 1.49
C ILE A 36 4.33 1.85 2.38
N ASP A 37 4.55 2.55 3.48
CA ASP A 37 5.68 2.30 4.38
C ASP A 37 5.59 0.89 5.01
N ASP A 38 4.40 0.46 5.40
CA ASP A 38 4.16 -0.91 5.89
C ASP A 38 4.51 -1.99 4.84
N TYR A 39 4.08 -1.81 3.58
CA TYR A 39 4.43 -2.76 2.52
C TYR A 39 5.92 -2.77 2.16
N ILE A 40 6.61 -1.64 2.32
CA ILE A 40 8.07 -1.57 2.16
C ILE A 40 8.73 -2.41 3.25
N GLU A 41 8.33 -2.22 4.51
CA GLU A 41 8.87 -2.96 5.64
C GLU A 41 8.61 -4.47 5.50
N LYS A 42 7.36 -4.88 5.24
CA LYS A 42 6.99 -6.29 5.04
C LYS A 42 7.80 -6.95 3.91
N ARG A 43 8.03 -6.22 2.80
CA ARG A 43 8.82 -6.72 1.67
C ARG A 43 10.29 -6.89 2.03
N GLN A 44 10.89 -5.91 2.71
CA GLN A 44 12.27 -5.99 3.18
C GLN A 44 12.44 -7.16 4.15
N ASN A 45 11.53 -7.29 5.11
CA ASN A 45 11.52 -8.38 6.07
C ASN A 45 11.40 -9.75 5.39
N MET A 46 10.54 -9.89 4.37
CA MET A 46 10.46 -11.13 3.58
C MET A 46 11.78 -11.47 2.90
N VAL A 47 12.44 -10.50 2.25
CA VAL A 47 13.73 -10.74 1.58
C VAL A 47 14.81 -11.17 2.57
N VAL A 48 14.95 -10.47 3.70
CA VAL A 48 16.00 -10.76 4.69
C VAL A 48 15.72 -12.07 5.43
N SER A 49 14.51 -12.24 5.95
CA SER A 49 14.19 -13.32 6.89
C SER A 49 13.75 -14.62 6.22
N GLN A 50 13.22 -14.59 4.99
CA GLN A 50 12.65 -15.76 4.32
C GLN A 50 13.48 -16.21 3.11
N LEU A 51 14.18 -15.29 2.42
CA LEU A 51 14.96 -15.60 1.22
C LEU A 51 16.46 -15.70 1.52
N GLN A 52 17.08 -14.60 1.97
CA GLN A 52 18.53 -14.53 2.23
C GLN A 52 18.98 -15.43 3.36
N SER A 53 18.14 -15.62 4.38
CA SER A 53 18.41 -16.50 5.52
C SER A 53 18.52 -17.98 5.14
N ARG A 54 18.04 -18.35 3.96
CA ARG A 54 18.09 -19.71 3.41
C ARG A 54 19.25 -19.80 2.42
N ASP A 55 18.95 -19.76 1.13
CA ASP A 55 19.89 -20.04 0.05
C ASP A 55 19.75 -19.12 -1.17
N ILE A 56 18.84 -18.14 -1.12
CA ILE A 56 18.68 -17.15 -2.21
C ILE A 56 19.71 -16.03 -2.02
N ILE A 57 20.79 -16.09 -2.80
CA ILE A 57 21.92 -15.13 -2.71
C ILE A 57 22.15 -14.30 -3.98
N ASP A 58 21.47 -14.60 -5.09
CA ASP A 58 21.63 -13.84 -6.32
C ASP A 58 21.09 -12.41 -6.14
N SER A 59 21.97 -11.42 -6.30
CA SER A 59 21.64 -10.01 -6.06
C SER A 59 20.59 -9.48 -7.03
N LYS A 60 20.51 -10.00 -8.26
CA LYS A 60 19.48 -9.59 -9.23
C LYS A 60 18.11 -10.13 -8.83
N VAL A 61 18.05 -11.36 -8.34
CA VAL A 61 16.81 -11.96 -7.82
C VAL A 61 16.33 -11.19 -6.59
N LEU A 62 17.21 -10.96 -5.62
CA LEU A 62 16.87 -10.22 -4.41
C LEU A 62 16.41 -8.78 -4.72
N GLN A 63 17.07 -8.11 -5.67
CA GLN A 63 16.65 -6.80 -6.12
C GLN A 63 15.26 -6.83 -6.75
N ALA A 64 14.95 -7.84 -7.57
CA ALA A 64 13.61 -8.00 -8.15
C ALA A 64 12.56 -8.20 -7.04
N MET A 65 12.84 -9.04 -6.06
CA MET A 65 11.95 -9.31 -4.91
C MET A 65 11.73 -8.07 -4.02
N LEU A 66 12.69 -7.16 -3.94
CA LEU A 66 12.57 -5.86 -3.25
C LEU A 66 11.81 -4.80 -4.06
N THR A 67 11.76 -4.93 -5.38
CA THR A 67 11.21 -3.89 -6.26
C THR A 67 9.76 -4.15 -6.62
N VAL A 68 9.38 -5.40 -6.87
CA VAL A 68 8.03 -5.74 -7.35
C VAL A 68 7.01 -5.73 -6.20
N PRO A 69 5.94 -4.89 -6.27
CA PRO A 69 4.95 -4.78 -5.20
C PRO A 69 3.97 -5.95 -5.22
N ARG A 70 4.35 -7.09 -4.63
CA ARG A 70 3.56 -8.33 -4.63
C ARG A 70 2.11 -8.16 -4.14
N HIS A 71 1.84 -7.25 -3.21
CA HIS A 71 0.49 -6.94 -2.71
C HIS A 71 -0.47 -6.39 -3.79
N GLN A 72 0.04 -5.89 -4.92
CA GLN A 72 -0.79 -5.44 -6.04
C GLN A 72 -1.34 -6.60 -6.88
N PHE A 73 -0.83 -7.82 -6.69
CA PHE A 73 -1.21 -9.02 -7.44
C PHE A 73 -2.16 -9.95 -6.66
N VAL A 74 -2.69 -9.47 -5.53
CA VAL A 74 -3.64 -10.20 -4.69
C VAL A 74 -4.87 -9.35 -4.39
N ASP A 75 -5.95 -9.99 -3.98
CA ASP A 75 -7.17 -9.28 -3.57
C ASP A 75 -6.88 -8.36 -2.36
N PRO A 76 -7.46 -7.13 -2.33
CA PRO A 76 -7.28 -6.19 -1.22
C PRO A 76 -7.47 -6.81 0.18
N ARG A 77 -8.42 -7.76 0.31
CA ARG A 77 -8.76 -8.41 1.58
C ARG A 77 -7.64 -9.28 2.15
N ILE A 78 -6.64 -9.63 1.35
CA ILE A 78 -5.53 -10.52 1.73
C ILE A 78 -4.15 -9.87 1.52
N ARG A 79 -4.08 -8.56 1.27
CA ARG A 79 -2.80 -7.84 1.08
C ARG A 79 -1.90 -7.92 2.31
N GLU A 80 -2.47 -7.96 3.50
CA GLU A 80 -1.75 -8.19 4.76
C GLU A 80 -0.90 -9.46 4.74
N SER A 81 -1.32 -10.47 3.98
CA SER A 81 -0.61 -11.75 3.85
C SER A 81 0.36 -11.79 2.66
N ALA A 82 0.45 -10.73 1.85
CA ALA A 82 1.11 -10.75 0.54
C ALA A 82 2.59 -11.17 0.59
N TYR A 83 3.27 -10.90 1.71
CA TYR A 83 4.71 -11.17 1.90
C TYR A 83 5.00 -12.34 2.85
N ASN A 84 3.99 -13.13 3.20
CA ASN A 84 4.20 -14.37 3.93
C ASN A 84 4.67 -15.49 2.98
N ASP A 85 5.46 -16.43 3.49
CA ASP A 85 6.01 -17.54 2.69
C ASP A 85 5.02 -18.69 2.45
N TYR A 86 3.84 -18.39 1.90
CA TYR A 86 2.87 -19.39 1.46
C TYR A 86 2.06 -18.92 0.22
N PRO A 87 1.45 -19.84 -0.55
CA PRO A 87 0.63 -19.49 -1.69
C PRO A 87 -0.65 -18.75 -1.28
N LEU A 88 -1.06 -17.77 -2.08
CA LEU A 88 -2.31 -17.02 -1.89
C LEU A 88 -3.26 -17.25 -3.05
N SER A 89 -4.54 -17.46 -2.78
CA SER A 89 -5.57 -17.56 -3.81
C SER A 89 -5.72 -16.23 -4.55
N ILE A 90 -5.79 -16.29 -5.88
CA ILE A 90 -6.01 -15.13 -6.77
C ILE A 90 -7.31 -15.26 -7.58
N GLY A 91 -8.20 -16.18 -7.18
CA GLY A 91 -9.44 -16.49 -7.90
C GLY A 91 -9.28 -17.62 -8.92
N GLU A 92 -10.41 -18.05 -9.50
CA GLU A 92 -10.44 -19.09 -10.56
C GLU A 92 -9.71 -20.40 -10.22
N GLY A 93 -9.67 -20.76 -8.93
CA GLY A 93 -8.94 -21.93 -8.45
C GLY A 93 -7.42 -21.82 -8.59
N GLN A 94 -6.88 -20.62 -8.85
CA GLN A 94 -5.46 -20.35 -9.01
C GLN A 94 -4.86 -19.73 -7.75
N THR A 95 -3.54 -19.88 -7.61
CA THR A 95 -2.76 -19.24 -6.55
C THR A 95 -1.54 -18.55 -7.11
N ILE A 96 -1.14 -17.44 -6.51
CA ILE A 96 0.22 -16.93 -6.67
C ILE A 96 1.17 -17.73 -5.76
N SER A 97 2.24 -18.27 -6.33
CA SER A 97 3.24 -19.08 -5.61
C SER A 97 3.88 -18.32 -4.45
N GLN A 98 4.28 -19.01 -3.39
CA GLN A 98 4.98 -18.41 -2.25
C GLN A 98 6.28 -17.68 -2.69
N PRO A 99 6.67 -16.58 -2.02
CA PRO A 99 7.88 -15.81 -2.32
C PRO A 99 9.15 -16.65 -2.52
N TYR A 100 9.40 -17.63 -1.64
CA TYR A 100 10.61 -18.46 -1.76
C TYR A 100 10.66 -19.24 -3.08
N ILE A 101 9.54 -19.85 -3.47
CA ILE A 101 9.45 -20.64 -4.71
C ILE A 101 9.63 -19.76 -5.94
N VAL A 102 9.13 -18.51 -5.92
CA VAL A 102 9.37 -17.55 -7.01
C VAL A 102 10.84 -17.17 -7.11
N ALA A 103 11.51 -16.98 -5.97
CA ALA A 103 12.93 -16.61 -5.94
C ALA A 103 13.89 -17.74 -6.31
N LEU A 104 13.46 -19.00 -6.15
CA LEU A 104 14.27 -20.19 -6.45
C LEU A 104 14.32 -20.56 -7.94
N MET A 105 13.36 -20.09 -8.75
CA MET A 105 13.19 -20.47 -10.17
C MET A 105 14.13 -19.73 -11.12
#